data_AF-A0A3Q9G2V8-F1
#
_entry.id   AF-A0A3Q9G2V8-F1
#
_cell.length_a   1.000
_cell.length_b   1.000
_cell.length_c   1.000
_cell.angle_alpha   90.00
_cell.angle_beta   90.00
_cell.angle_gamma   90.00
#
_symmetry.space_group_name_H-M   'P 1'
#
loop_
_entity.id
_entity.type
_entity.pdbx_description
1 polymer ?
#
loop_
_entity_poly.entity_id
_entity_poly.type
_entity_poly.pdbx_seq_one_letter_code
_entity_poly.pdbx_strand_id
1 'polypeptide(L)'
;MAFHITQGNPNPLTLAPGANASFTIEVFVDGLPVGPGETIRVKLPQGLTFPPGGQVRYMKIDEGINEQLMDVSRELDGSLVRFKAKAIGNQPAGFYSVNVQALPDAAAGPRTGPDGLVIGTTTAALNFHIGAQQPPRPVERRVHGTVDANRNIISGDGFVVKPGLTGVHRVVFTEAFVSPPTVLATLRKGGERGTLSVESVDTGMFDVRTATNGVWTSLGFSFMAVGLAAPNP
;
A
#
# COMPACT_ATOMS: atom_id res chain seq x y z
N MET A 1 7.83 33.03 -31.13
CA MET A 1 8.34 33.00 -29.75
C MET A 1 8.32 31.56 -29.29
N ALA A 2 9.47 31.02 -28.87
CA ALA A 2 9.58 29.61 -28.49
C ALA A 2 9.69 29.53 -26.97
N PHE A 3 8.79 28.79 -26.33
CA PHE A 3 8.96 28.41 -24.93
C PHE A 3 9.89 27.19 -24.85
N HIS A 4 10.64 27.13 -23.77
CA HIS A 4 11.34 25.94 -23.31
C HIS A 4 10.64 25.45 -22.06
N ILE A 5 10.27 24.17 -22.06
CA ILE A 5 9.52 23.55 -20.98
C ILE A 5 10.21 22.24 -20.64
N THR A 6 10.53 22.04 -19.36
CA THR A 6 11.17 20.81 -18.88
C THR A 6 10.47 20.29 -17.65
N GLN A 7 10.30 18.98 -17.58
CA GLN A 7 10.04 18.31 -16.31
C GLN A 7 11.34 18.33 -15.49
N GLY A 8 11.31 18.91 -14.30
CA GLY A 8 12.44 18.94 -13.38
C GLY A 8 12.61 17.61 -12.63
N ASN A 9 13.56 17.58 -11.69
CA ASN A 9 13.94 16.39 -10.95
C ASN A 9 12.87 16.00 -9.90
N PRO A 10 12.43 14.73 -9.81
CA PRO A 10 12.86 13.56 -10.58
C PRO A 10 12.19 13.39 -11.95
N ASN A 11 13.00 12.96 -12.91
CA ASN A 11 12.61 12.65 -14.29
C ASN A 11 13.32 11.36 -14.76
N PRO A 12 12.60 10.21 -14.86
CA PRO A 12 11.17 10.06 -14.57
C PRO A 12 10.87 10.10 -13.06
N LEU A 13 9.66 10.54 -12.70
CA LEU A 13 9.15 10.39 -11.33
C LEU A 13 8.59 8.97 -11.14
N THR A 14 9.03 8.26 -10.09
CA THR A 14 8.52 6.93 -9.74
C THR A 14 7.43 6.98 -8.67
N LEU A 15 6.30 6.32 -8.91
CA LEU A 15 5.14 6.24 -8.03
C LEU A 15 4.73 4.78 -7.80
N ALA A 16 4.42 4.39 -6.57
CA ALA A 16 3.70 3.14 -6.33
C ALA A 16 2.21 3.31 -6.73
N PRO A 17 1.50 2.23 -7.11
CA PRO A 17 0.06 2.29 -7.36
C PRO A 17 -0.69 2.87 -6.16
N GLY A 18 -1.57 3.84 -6.41
CA GLY A 18 -2.32 4.58 -5.39
C GLY A 18 -1.56 5.72 -4.70
N ALA A 19 -0.23 5.83 -4.88
CA ALA A 19 0.58 6.85 -4.23
C ALA A 19 0.42 8.23 -4.87
N ASN A 20 0.61 9.26 -4.03
CA ASN A 20 0.61 10.67 -4.41
C ASN A 20 2.02 11.26 -4.35
N ALA A 21 2.34 12.16 -5.26
CA ALA A 21 3.55 12.98 -5.19
C ALA A 21 3.34 14.33 -5.89
N SER A 22 4.43 15.04 -6.13
CA SER A 22 4.48 16.20 -7.03
C SER A 22 5.69 16.08 -7.96
N PHE A 23 5.53 16.55 -9.19
CA PHE A 23 6.66 16.77 -10.11
C PHE A 23 6.80 18.26 -10.39
N THR A 24 7.99 18.68 -10.84
CA THR A 24 8.26 20.08 -11.13
C THR A 24 8.27 20.36 -12.63
N ILE A 25 7.88 21.57 -13.00
CA ILE A 25 7.94 22.10 -14.36
C ILE A 25 8.71 23.41 -14.33
N GLU A 26 9.77 23.49 -15.13
CA GLU A 26 10.50 24.74 -15.38
C GLU A 26 10.13 25.28 -16.75
N VAL A 27 10.02 26.60 -16.85
CA VAL A 27 9.63 27.29 -18.08
C VAL A 27 10.46 28.55 -18.27
N PHE A 28 10.98 28.74 -19.48
CA PHE A 28 11.57 30.00 -19.93
C PHE A 28 11.26 30.23 -21.41
N VAL A 29 11.55 31.42 -21.94
CA VAL A 29 11.23 31.80 -23.32
C VAL A 29 12.43 32.36 -24.06
N ASP A 30 12.56 32.01 -25.34
CA ASP A 30 13.51 32.67 -26.24
C ASP A 30 12.92 34.02 -26.68
N GLY A 31 13.59 35.11 -26.32
CA GLY A 31 13.26 36.46 -26.75
C GLY A 31 12.69 37.34 -25.64
N LEU A 32 11.62 38.07 -25.96
CA LEU A 32 11.01 39.02 -25.02
C LEU A 32 10.26 38.28 -23.90
N PRO A 33 10.40 38.71 -22.63
CA PRO A 33 9.64 38.16 -21.52
C PRO A 33 8.13 38.24 -21.76
N VAL A 34 7.41 37.24 -21.25
CA VAL A 34 5.96 37.17 -21.33
C VAL A 34 5.36 37.55 -19.99
N GLY A 35 4.35 38.42 -20.02
CA GLY A 35 3.58 38.76 -18.83
C GLY A 35 2.86 37.54 -18.21
N PRO A 36 2.30 37.68 -17.00
CA PRO A 36 1.50 36.61 -16.40
C PRO A 36 0.24 36.33 -17.22
N GLY A 37 -0.28 35.10 -17.15
CA GLY A 37 -1.57 34.73 -17.74
C GLY A 37 -1.52 33.76 -18.93
N GLU A 38 -0.33 33.37 -19.39
CA GLU A 38 -0.17 32.27 -20.33
C GLU A 38 -0.69 30.96 -19.74
N THR A 39 -1.28 30.10 -20.57
CA THR A 39 -1.90 28.87 -20.06
C THR A 39 -0.93 27.70 -20.19
N ILE A 40 -0.59 27.09 -19.06
CA ILE A 40 0.13 25.81 -19.03
C ILE A 40 -0.89 24.69 -18.95
N ARG A 41 -0.79 23.75 -19.88
CA ARG A 41 -1.61 22.53 -19.91
C ARG A 41 -0.73 21.33 -19.58
N VAL A 42 -1.18 20.51 -18.65
CA VAL A 42 -0.52 19.29 -18.18
C VAL A 42 -1.44 18.11 -18.44
N LYS A 43 -1.10 17.29 -19.44
CA LYS A 43 -1.78 16.06 -19.79
C LYS A 43 -1.02 14.87 -19.19
N LEU A 44 -1.61 14.25 -18.17
CA LEU A 44 -1.03 13.11 -17.49
C LEU A 44 -1.19 11.85 -18.36
N PRO A 45 -0.14 11.00 -18.47
CA PRO A 45 -0.24 9.74 -19.20
C PRO A 45 -1.14 8.73 -18.47
N GLN A 46 -1.55 7.68 -19.18
CA GLN A 46 -2.46 6.65 -18.66
C GLN A 46 -1.98 6.05 -17.33
N GLY A 47 -2.92 5.88 -16.39
CA GLY A 47 -2.64 5.35 -15.05
C GLY A 47 -2.23 6.43 -14.04
N LEU A 48 -2.17 7.69 -14.46
CA LEU A 48 -1.95 8.84 -13.57
C LEU A 48 -3.14 9.81 -13.63
N THR A 49 -3.39 10.49 -12.53
CA THR A 49 -4.45 11.51 -12.41
C THR A 49 -4.01 12.64 -11.48
N PHE A 50 -4.61 13.82 -11.64
CA PHE A 50 -4.50 14.90 -10.68
C PHE A 50 -5.47 14.67 -9.52
N PRO A 51 -4.98 14.48 -8.28
CA PRO A 51 -5.80 13.98 -7.19
C PRO A 51 -6.94 14.94 -6.80
N PRO A 52 -8.09 14.44 -6.29
CA PRO A 52 -9.12 15.26 -5.67
C PRO A 52 -8.55 16.02 -4.45
N GLY A 53 -8.26 17.32 -4.60
CA GLY A 53 -7.57 18.12 -3.57
C GLY A 53 -6.10 18.41 -3.87
N GLY A 54 -5.57 17.92 -5.00
CA GLY A 54 -4.26 18.30 -5.50
C GLY A 54 -4.12 19.80 -5.71
N GLN A 55 -2.90 20.28 -5.59
CA GLN A 55 -2.53 21.68 -5.77
C GLN A 55 -1.54 21.82 -6.93
N VAL A 56 -1.56 23.00 -7.55
CA VAL A 56 -0.44 23.50 -8.35
C VAL A 56 0.15 24.66 -7.59
N ARG A 57 1.47 24.67 -7.42
CA ARG A 57 2.18 25.70 -6.67
C ARG A 57 3.27 26.32 -7.54
N TYR A 58 3.45 27.62 -7.46
CA TYR A 58 4.61 28.32 -8.01
C TYR A 58 5.64 28.53 -6.91
N MET A 59 6.89 28.18 -7.17
CA MET A 59 7.97 28.22 -6.21
C MET A 59 9.17 28.97 -6.76
N LYS A 60 9.72 29.86 -5.95
CA LYS A 60 11.07 30.41 -6.10
C LYS A 60 11.79 30.28 -4.77
N ILE A 61 12.66 29.27 -4.68
CA ILE A 61 13.28 28.91 -3.40
C ILE A 61 14.15 30.05 -2.87
N ASP A 62 14.95 30.67 -3.73
CA ASP A 62 15.90 31.73 -3.33
C ASP A 62 15.20 33.01 -2.84
N GLU A 63 13.97 33.26 -3.32
CA GLU A 63 13.14 34.40 -2.90
C GLU A 63 12.15 34.01 -1.78
N GLY A 64 12.18 32.76 -1.29
CA GLY A 64 11.25 32.26 -0.27
C GLY A 64 9.79 32.15 -0.73
N ILE A 65 9.54 32.17 -2.04
CA ILE A 65 8.18 32.14 -2.61
C ILE A 65 7.70 30.70 -2.72
N ASN A 66 6.52 30.42 -2.16
CA ASN A 66 5.80 29.16 -2.29
C ASN A 66 4.29 29.40 -2.31
N GLU A 67 3.78 29.76 -3.48
CA GLU A 67 2.40 30.21 -3.69
C GLU A 67 1.55 29.12 -4.32
N GLN A 68 0.37 28.83 -3.74
CA GLN A 68 -0.62 27.99 -4.42
C GLN A 68 -1.34 28.79 -5.51
N LEU A 69 -1.39 28.25 -6.73
CA LEU A 69 -2.16 28.84 -7.81
C LEU A 69 -3.65 28.52 -7.61
N MET A 70 -4.49 29.55 -7.66
CA MET A 70 -5.94 29.42 -7.44
C MET A 70 -6.70 29.13 -8.74
N ASP A 71 -6.24 29.66 -9.87
CA ASP A 71 -6.87 29.49 -11.18
C ASP A 71 -6.43 28.16 -11.85
N VAL A 72 -6.75 27.05 -11.20
CA VAL A 72 -6.48 25.69 -11.70
C VAL A 72 -7.79 25.06 -12.15
N SER A 73 -7.86 24.69 -13.42
CA SER A 73 -8.97 23.90 -13.98
C SER A 73 -8.49 22.49 -14.32
N ARG A 74 -9.39 21.51 -14.21
CA ARG A 74 -9.08 20.11 -14.50
C ARG A 74 -10.24 19.41 -15.17
N GLU A 75 -9.94 18.37 -15.94
CA GLU A 75 -10.97 17.44 -16.41
C GLU A 75 -11.49 16.58 -15.25
N LEU A 76 -12.68 16.02 -15.43
CA LEU A 76 -13.41 15.32 -14.37
C LEU A 76 -12.63 14.08 -13.88
N ASP A 77 -11.91 13.42 -14.78
CA ASP A 77 -11.04 12.27 -14.51
C ASP A 77 -9.64 12.67 -14.01
N GLY A 78 -9.34 13.97 -13.95
CA GLY A 78 -8.05 14.53 -13.54
C GLY A 78 -6.90 14.27 -14.53
N SER A 79 -7.18 13.77 -15.73
CA SER A 79 -6.15 13.45 -16.74
C SER A 79 -5.50 14.70 -17.34
N LEU A 80 -6.19 15.83 -17.33
CA LEU A 80 -5.71 17.10 -17.85
C LEU A 80 -5.93 18.23 -16.85
N VAL A 81 -4.86 18.95 -16.54
CA VAL A 81 -4.83 20.12 -15.65
C VAL A 81 -4.38 21.34 -16.44
N ARG A 82 -5.00 22.49 -16.19
CA ARG A 82 -4.67 23.76 -16.84
C ARG A 82 -4.57 24.86 -15.80
N PHE A 83 -3.52 25.66 -15.85
CA PHE A 83 -3.31 26.77 -14.92
C PHE A 83 -2.61 27.94 -15.60
N LYS A 84 -2.71 29.12 -14.97
CA LYS A 84 -2.08 30.35 -15.46
C LYS A 84 -0.65 30.48 -14.97
N ALA A 85 0.27 30.68 -15.91
CA ALA A 85 1.66 30.96 -15.64
C ALA A 85 1.83 32.34 -14.96
N LYS A 86 2.79 32.43 -14.05
CA LYS A 86 3.38 33.71 -13.65
C LYS A 86 4.20 34.27 -14.82
N ALA A 87 4.74 35.48 -14.69
CA ALA A 87 5.58 36.07 -15.73
C ALA A 87 6.74 35.12 -16.10
N ILE A 88 6.95 34.90 -17.41
CA ILE A 88 7.95 33.98 -17.94
C ILE A 88 9.10 34.80 -18.50
N GLY A 89 10.28 34.65 -17.87
CA GLY A 89 11.51 35.30 -18.31
C GLY A 89 12.31 34.49 -19.32
N ASN A 90 13.43 35.05 -19.73
CA ASN A 90 14.44 34.41 -20.58
C ASN A 90 15.33 33.40 -19.83
N GLN A 91 15.14 33.27 -18.52
CA GLN A 91 15.74 32.23 -17.67
C GLN A 91 14.69 31.68 -16.71
N PRO A 92 14.83 30.43 -16.23
CA PRO A 92 13.97 29.89 -15.19
C PRO A 92 14.15 30.70 -13.89
N ALA A 93 13.19 31.56 -13.57
CA ALA A 93 13.20 32.32 -12.32
C ALA A 93 12.59 31.52 -11.14
N GLY A 94 11.96 30.39 -11.44
CA GLY A 94 11.25 29.52 -10.51
C GLY A 94 10.66 28.33 -11.24
N PHE A 95 9.92 27.49 -10.52
CA PHE A 95 9.29 26.30 -11.07
C PHE A 95 7.86 26.11 -10.55
N TYR A 96 7.08 25.34 -11.30
CA TYR A 96 5.74 24.93 -10.88
C TYR A 96 5.83 23.53 -10.30
N SER A 97 5.27 23.31 -9.12
CA SER A 97 5.07 21.98 -8.53
C SER A 97 3.62 21.55 -8.76
N VAL A 98 3.42 20.41 -9.42
CA VAL A 98 2.10 19.89 -9.79
C VAL A 98 1.88 18.54 -9.10
N ASN A 99 0.79 18.41 -8.34
CA ASN A 99 0.44 17.13 -7.74
C ASN A 99 0.02 16.09 -8.79
N VAL A 100 0.35 14.84 -8.51
CA VAL A 100 0.01 13.68 -9.34
C VAL A 100 -0.21 12.46 -8.45
N GLN A 101 -1.14 11.61 -8.86
CA GLN A 101 -1.47 10.34 -8.23
C GLN A 101 -1.39 9.22 -9.25
N ALA A 102 -0.80 8.09 -8.89
CA ALA A 102 -0.98 6.85 -9.66
C ALA A 102 -2.31 6.20 -9.28
N LEU A 103 -3.07 5.72 -10.27
CA LEU A 103 -4.31 4.97 -9.99
C LEU A 103 -3.99 3.73 -9.12
N PRO A 104 -4.88 3.33 -8.19
CA PRO A 104 -4.63 2.21 -7.28
C PRO A 104 -4.34 0.87 -7.99
N ASP A 105 -4.92 0.69 -9.17
CA ASP A 105 -4.87 -0.49 -10.02
C ASP A 105 -3.96 -0.28 -11.25
N ALA A 106 -3.19 0.81 -11.29
CA ALA A 106 -2.32 1.09 -12.42
C ALA A 106 -1.25 -0.01 -12.60
N ALA A 107 -1.17 -0.57 -13.80
CA ALA A 107 -0.14 -1.55 -14.13
C ALA A 107 1.27 -0.95 -13.98
N ALA A 108 2.23 -1.76 -13.53
CA ALA A 108 3.61 -1.34 -13.43
C ALA A 108 4.20 -0.98 -14.81
N GLY A 109 5.21 -0.11 -14.82
CA GLY A 109 6.01 0.20 -16.00
C GLY A 109 6.16 1.70 -16.29
N PRO A 110 6.92 2.04 -17.35
CA PRO A 110 7.11 3.41 -17.78
C PRO A 110 5.81 4.03 -18.31
N ARG A 111 5.69 5.34 -18.15
CA ARG A 111 4.59 6.17 -18.68
C ARG A 111 5.17 7.43 -19.27
N THR A 112 5.00 7.61 -20.57
CA THR A 112 5.44 8.81 -21.27
C THR A 112 4.26 9.46 -21.97
N GLY A 113 4.09 10.76 -21.77
CA GLY A 113 3.17 11.60 -22.53
C GLY A 113 3.99 12.55 -23.41
N PRO A 114 4.15 12.30 -24.72
CA PRO A 114 5.01 13.13 -25.59
C PRO A 114 4.48 14.57 -25.76
N ASP A 115 3.18 14.77 -25.57
CA ASP A 115 2.46 16.04 -25.52
C ASP A 115 2.01 16.38 -24.08
N GLY A 116 2.73 15.88 -23.08
CA GLY A 116 2.35 15.95 -21.67
C GLY A 116 2.33 17.36 -21.09
N LEU A 117 3.15 18.27 -21.63
CA LEU A 117 3.17 19.69 -21.28
C LEU A 117 2.96 20.54 -22.53
N VAL A 118 2.08 21.54 -22.46
CA VAL A 118 1.82 22.47 -23.56
C VAL A 118 1.71 23.90 -23.05
N ILE A 119 2.43 24.84 -23.69
CA ILE A 119 2.30 26.28 -23.52
C ILE A 119 2.35 26.94 -24.90
N GLY A 120 1.31 27.70 -25.26
CA GLY A 120 1.16 28.21 -26.63
C GLY A 120 1.21 27.06 -27.65
N THR A 121 2.19 27.10 -28.55
CA THR A 121 2.46 26.03 -29.54
C THR A 121 3.61 25.10 -29.15
N THR A 122 4.31 25.36 -28.04
CA THR A 122 5.41 24.50 -27.56
C THR A 122 4.83 23.30 -26.82
N THR A 123 5.36 22.11 -27.12
CA THR A 123 5.07 20.88 -26.39
C THR A 123 6.34 20.29 -25.77
N ALA A 124 6.19 19.62 -24.62
CA ALA A 124 7.26 18.85 -23.99
C ALA A 124 6.71 17.54 -23.39
N ALA A 125 7.59 16.54 -23.31
CA ALA A 125 7.22 15.23 -22.80
C ALA A 125 7.18 15.21 -21.27
N LEU A 126 6.27 14.41 -20.72
CA LEU A 126 6.29 13.98 -19.32
C LEU A 126 6.70 12.53 -19.22
N ASN A 127 7.57 12.21 -18.27
CA ASN A 127 8.00 10.84 -17.99
C ASN A 127 7.76 10.48 -16.52
N PHE A 128 7.12 9.33 -16.34
CA PHE A 128 6.86 8.73 -15.05
C PHE A 128 7.16 7.23 -15.11
N HIS A 129 7.28 6.62 -13.94
CA HIS A 129 7.34 5.17 -13.78
C HIS A 129 6.38 4.75 -12.69
N ILE A 130 5.49 3.80 -12.99
CA ILE A 130 4.62 3.18 -11.98
C ILE A 130 5.33 1.92 -11.49
N GLY A 131 5.67 1.90 -10.20
CA GLY A 131 6.28 0.73 -9.57
C GLY A 131 5.31 -0.45 -9.50
N ALA A 132 5.83 -1.63 -9.15
CA ALA A 132 4.97 -2.78 -8.90
C ALA A 132 4.04 -2.55 -7.69
N GLN A 133 2.80 -3.07 -7.76
CA GLN A 133 1.99 -3.21 -6.56
C GLN A 133 2.77 -4.04 -5.54
N GLN A 134 2.96 -3.50 -4.34
CA GLN A 134 3.49 -4.30 -3.24
C GLN A 134 2.38 -5.25 -2.77
N PRO A 135 2.63 -6.57 -2.70
CA PRO A 135 1.63 -7.48 -2.15
C PRO A 135 1.30 -7.06 -0.70
N PRO A 136 0.04 -7.25 -0.25
CA PRO A 136 -0.34 -6.97 1.12
C PRO A 136 0.61 -7.69 2.07
N ARG A 137 1.22 -6.96 3.02
CA ARG A 137 2.15 -7.58 3.98
C ARG A 137 1.34 -8.49 4.92
N PRO A 138 1.77 -9.74 5.14
CA PRO A 138 1.17 -10.60 6.16
C PRO A 138 1.19 -9.92 7.52
N VAL A 139 0.14 -10.13 8.31
CA VAL A 139 0.01 -9.58 9.67
C VAL A 139 0.09 -10.70 10.71
N GLU A 140 0.60 -10.41 11.90
CA GLU A 140 0.58 -11.38 12.99
C GLU A 140 -0.88 -11.65 13.41
N ARG A 141 -1.26 -12.93 13.47
CA ARG A 141 -2.54 -13.40 13.99
C ARG A 141 -2.31 -14.31 15.17
N ARG A 142 -3.24 -14.24 16.14
CA ARG A 142 -3.24 -15.08 17.33
C ARG A 142 -4.57 -15.79 17.44
N VAL A 143 -4.54 -17.11 17.61
CA VAL A 143 -5.72 -17.94 17.90
C VAL A 143 -5.50 -18.58 19.26
N HIS A 144 -6.43 -18.43 20.19
CA HIS A 144 -6.34 -19.04 21.50
C HIS A 144 -7.63 -19.77 21.84
N GLY A 145 -7.51 -20.85 22.59
CA GLY A 145 -8.66 -21.69 22.88
C GLY A 145 -8.48 -22.53 24.13
N THR A 146 -9.60 -22.89 24.74
CA THR A 146 -9.68 -23.87 25.82
C THR A 146 -10.64 -24.95 25.41
N VAL A 147 -10.18 -26.20 25.48
CA VAL A 147 -10.90 -27.39 25.01
C VAL A 147 -11.03 -28.37 26.16
N ASP A 148 -12.20 -28.98 26.33
CA ASP A 148 -12.40 -30.05 27.32
C ASP A 148 -12.00 -31.44 26.78
N ALA A 149 -12.01 -32.46 27.66
CA ALA A 149 -11.70 -33.83 27.28
C ALA A 149 -12.65 -34.42 26.20
N ASN A 150 -13.87 -33.89 26.10
CA ASN A 150 -14.88 -34.31 25.13
C ASN A 150 -14.77 -33.58 23.79
N ARG A 151 -13.78 -32.67 23.64
CA ARG A 151 -13.54 -31.80 22.48
C ARG A 151 -14.50 -30.62 22.36
N ASN A 152 -15.25 -30.30 23.41
CA ASN A 152 -16.04 -29.07 23.43
C ASN A 152 -15.11 -27.87 23.63
N ILE A 153 -15.39 -26.80 22.88
CA ILE A 153 -14.71 -25.52 23.03
C ILE A 153 -15.35 -24.82 24.23
N ILE A 154 -14.58 -24.65 25.30
CA ILE A 154 -15.00 -23.93 26.50
C ILE A 154 -14.85 -22.41 26.29
N SER A 155 -13.78 -22.01 25.58
CA SER A 155 -13.51 -20.61 25.25
C SER A 155 -12.63 -20.49 24.01
N GLY A 156 -12.70 -19.36 23.32
CA GLY A 156 -11.93 -19.06 22.11
C GLY A 156 -12.74 -19.26 20.84
N ASP A 157 -12.22 -18.71 19.74
CA ASP A 157 -12.81 -18.70 18.40
C ASP A 157 -11.73 -18.86 17.33
N GLY A 158 -12.14 -18.95 16.05
CA GLY A 158 -11.20 -19.10 14.93
C GLY A 158 -10.63 -20.51 14.75
N PHE A 159 -11.23 -21.51 15.39
CA PHE A 159 -10.87 -22.93 15.21
C PHE A 159 -12.06 -23.86 15.48
N VAL A 160 -11.91 -25.11 15.04
CA VAL A 160 -12.75 -26.25 15.42
C VAL A 160 -11.89 -27.40 15.90
N VAL A 161 -12.46 -28.28 16.73
CA VAL A 161 -11.75 -29.47 17.23
C VAL A 161 -12.37 -30.72 16.62
N LYS A 162 -11.55 -31.53 15.94
CA LYS A 162 -11.94 -32.80 15.34
C LYS A 162 -11.37 -33.98 16.13
N PRO A 163 -12.05 -35.14 16.10
CA PRO A 163 -11.51 -36.36 16.70
C PRO A 163 -10.25 -36.81 15.95
N GLY A 164 -9.18 -37.13 16.70
CA GLY A 164 -8.05 -37.91 16.21
C GLY A 164 -8.12 -39.36 16.69
N LEU A 165 -6.96 -40.00 16.82
CA LEU A 165 -6.81 -41.26 17.56
C LEU A 165 -7.10 -41.06 19.07
N THR A 166 -7.16 -42.14 19.84
CA THR A 166 -7.33 -42.07 21.31
C THR A 166 -6.31 -41.13 21.95
N GLY A 167 -6.81 -40.14 22.71
CA GLY A 167 -5.98 -39.12 23.35
C GLY A 167 -5.43 -38.05 22.40
N VAL A 168 -5.90 -37.98 21.14
CA VAL A 168 -5.50 -36.96 20.17
C VAL A 168 -6.68 -36.04 19.83
N HIS A 169 -6.43 -34.74 19.95
CA HIS A 169 -7.32 -33.65 19.58
C HIS A 169 -6.74 -32.93 18.36
N ARG A 170 -7.48 -32.92 17.24
CA ARG A 170 -7.06 -32.17 16.05
C ARG A 170 -7.68 -30.79 16.06
N VAL A 171 -6.88 -29.75 16.20
CA VAL A 171 -7.33 -28.36 16.15
C VAL A 171 -7.16 -27.85 14.72
N VAL A 172 -8.25 -27.41 14.10
CA VAL A 172 -8.25 -26.89 12.72
C VAL A 172 -8.63 -25.42 12.75
N PHE A 173 -7.77 -24.54 12.25
CA PHE A 173 -8.05 -23.11 12.16
C PHE A 173 -9.13 -22.84 11.10
N THR A 174 -10.06 -21.93 11.37
CA THR A 174 -11.09 -21.53 10.38
C THR A 174 -10.47 -20.82 9.18
N GLU A 175 -9.34 -20.16 9.40
CA GLU A 175 -8.52 -19.53 8.38
C GLU A 175 -7.07 -20.02 8.54
N ALA A 176 -6.43 -20.44 7.45
CA ALA A 176 -5.03 -20.89 7.50
C ALA A 176 -4.06 -19.72 7.75
N PHE A 177 -2.95 -20.01 8.42
CA PHE A 177 -1.79 -19.14 8.47
C PHE A 177 -1.02 -19.20 7.13
N VAL A 178 -0.22 -18.18 6.84
CA VAL A 178 0.67 -18.14 5.66
C VAL A 178 1.82 -19.15 5.81
N SER A 179 2.26 -19.39 7.04
CA SER A 179 3.27 -20.38 7.42
C SER A 179 2.84 -21.11 8.69
N PRO A 180 3.35 -22.33 8.99
CA PRO A 180 3.03 -23.02 10.24
C PRO A 180 3.22 -22.09 11.46
N PRO A 181 2.20 -21.90 12.31
CA PRO A 181 2.29 -21.02 13.46
C PRO A 181 3.13 -21.65 14.58
N THR A 182 3.61 -20.84 15.51
CA THR A 182 4.11 -21.37 16.79
C THR A 182 2.92 -21.66 17.69
N VAL A 183 2.86 -22.88 18.23
CA VAL A 183 1.76 -23.32 19.11
C VAL A 183 2.30 -23.63 20.50
N LEU A 184 1.70 -23.01 21.51
CA LEU A 184 1.88 -23.35 22.92
C LEU A 184 0.59 -23.96 23.44
N ALA A 185 0.67 -25.11 24.10
CA ALA A 185 -0.47 -25.75 24.74
C ALA A 185 -0.13 -26.22 26.15
N THR A 186 -1.13 -26.22 27.03
CA THR A 186 -1.01 -26.52 28.45
C THR A 186 -2.22 -27.33 28.90
N LEU A 187 -2.02 -28.34 29.74
CA LEU A 187 -3.13 -29.11 30.30
C LEU A 187 -3.98 -28.25 31.22
N ARG A 188 -5.31 -28.41 31.16
CA ARG A 188 -6.18 -27.87 32.21
C ARG A 188 -5.97 -28.70 33.47
N LYS A 189 -5.63 -28.04 34.57
CA LYS A 189 -5.33 -28.63 35.88
C LYS A 189 -6.35 -29.73 36.25
N GLY A 190 -5.88 -30.98 36.35
CA GLY A 190 -6.52 -32.08 37.05
C GLY A 190 -5.45 -32.73 37.92
N GLY A 191 -5.77 -33.16 39.15
CA GLY A 191 -4.80 -33.58 40.19
C GLY A 191 -3.92 -34.81 39.89
N GLU A 192 -3.78 -35.21 38.63
CA GLU A 192 -3.02 -36.36 38.16
C GLU A 192 -1.81 -35.92 37.32
N ARG A 193 -0.78 -36.77 37.22
CA ARG A 193 0.38 -36.53 36.35
C ARG A 193 -0.04 -36.71 34.88
N GLY A 194 -0.46 -35.61 34.25
CA GLY A 194 -0.77 -35.55 32.83
C GLY A 194 0.43 -35.13 31.98
N THR A 195 0.50 -35.64 30.76
CA THR A 195 1.44 -35.20 29.72
C THR A 195 0.65 -34.64 28.54
N LEU A 196 1.17 -33.57 27.92
CA LEU A 196 0.66 -33.01 26.67
C LEU A 196 1.81 -32.82 25.69
N SER A 197 1.56 -33.17 24.44
CA SER A 197 2.44 -32.94 23.29
C SER A 197 1.67 -32.23 22.20
N VAL A 198 2.29 -31.22 21.57
CA VAL A 198 1.80 -30.62 20.32
C VAL A 198 2.53 -31.31 19.17
N GLU A 199 1.78 -31.89 18.25
CA GLU A 199 2.27 -32.68 17.14
C GLU A 199 1.77 -32.10 15.81
N SER A 200 2.53 -32.32 14.72
CA SER A 200 2.11 -32.03 13.34
C SER A 200 1.50 -30.63 13.13
N VAL A 201 2.27 -29.58 13.40
CA VAL A 201 1.83 -28.20 13.21
C VAL A 201 1.97 -27.80 11.73
N ASP A 202 0.82 -27.61 11.08
CA ASP A 202 0.69 -27.13 9.71
C ASP A 202 0.06 -25.73 9.69
N THR A 203 -0.02 -25.12 8.49
CA THR A 203 -0.64 -23.81 8.31
C THR A 203 -2.12 -23.75 8.72
N GLY A 204 -2.85 -24.85 8.56
CA GLY A 204 -4.29 -24.93 8.82
C GLY A 204 -4.69 -25.71 10.07
N MET A 205 -3.76 -26.42 10.72
CA MET A 205 -4.09 -27.29 11.85
C MET A 205 -2.87 -27.66 12.69
N PHE A 206 -3.14 -28.19 13.88
CA PHE A 206 -2.17 -28.93 14.68
C PHE A 206 -2.88 -30.03 15.47
N ASP A 207 -2.14 -31.07 15.83
CA ASP A 207 -2.64 -32.14 16.69
C ASP A 207 -2.12 -31.92 18.13
N VAL A 208 -2.95 -32.20 19.12
CA VAL A 208 -2.57 -32.22 20.54
C VAL A 208 -2.80 -33.62 21.08
N ARG A 209 -1.76 -34.20 21.66
CA ARG A 209 -1.82 -35.53 22.23
C ARG A 209 -1.67 -35.47 23.75
N THR A 210 -2.59 -36.11 24.47
CA THR A 210 -2.65 -36.09 25.93
C THR A 210 -2.59 -37.48 26.54
N ALA A 211 -1.95 -37.61 27.70
CA ALA A 211 -1.86 -38.84 28.47
C ALA A 211 -1.99 -38.57 29.96
N THR A 212 -2.43 -39.58 30.72
CA THR A 212 -2.42 -39.59 32.19
C THR A 212 -1.73 -40.86 32.64
N ASN A 213 -0.76 -40.77 33.56
CA ASN A 213 -0.04 -41.92 34.08
C ASN A 213 0.56 -42.82 32.96
N GLY A 214 1.00 -42.21 31.86
CA GLY A 214 1.58 -42.91 30.70
C GLY A 214 0.56 -43.54 29.74
N VAL A 215 -0.74 -43.44 30.03
CA VAL A 215 -1.82 -43.98 29.17
C VAL A 215 -2.44 -42.86 28.34
N TRP A 216 -2.52 -43.05 27.02
CA TRP A 216 -3.18 -42.11 26.12
C TRP A 216 -4.66 -41.99 26.47
N THR A 217 -5.07 -40.78 26.82
CA THR A 217 -6.44 -40.47 27.23
C THR A 217 -6.73 -39.03 26.90
N SER A 218 -7.99 -38.73 26.56
CA SER A 218 -8.39 -37.36 26.22
C SER A 218 -8.45 -36.51 27.48
N LEU A 219 -7.65 -35.44 27.53
CA LEU A 219 -7.66 -34.46 28.62
C LEU A 219 -7.97 -33.08 28.07
N GLY A 220 -8.57 -32.23 28.92
CA GLY A 220 -8.76 -30.83 28.56
C GLY A 220 -7.44 -30.05 28.54
N PHE A 221 -7.32 -29.08 27.65
CA PHE A 221 -6.14 -28.23 27.50
C PHE A 221 -6.51 -26.82 27.07
N SER A 222 -5.58 -25.88 27.28
CA SER A 222 -5.62 -24.53 26.73
C SER A 222 -4.45 -24.33 25.79
N PHE A 223 -4.63 -23.57 24.71
CA PHE A 223 -3.57 -23.31 23.73
C PHE A 223 -3.58 -21.87 23.22
N MET A 224 -2.46 -21.47 22.64
CA MET A 224 -2.28 -20.26 21.84
C MET A 224 -1.42 -20.59 20.61
N ALA A 225 -1.90 -20.23 19.42
CA ALA A 225 -1.18 -20.30 18.16
C ALA A 225 -0.90 -18.88 17.66
N VAL A 226 0.36 -18.59 17.32
CA VAL A 226 0.82 -17.28 16.85
C VAL A 226 1.59 -17.45 15.54
N GLY A 227 1.24 -16.68 14.51
CA GLY A 227 1.90 -16.75 13.21
C GLY A 227 1.42 -15.68 12.24
N LEU A 228 2.00 -15.65 11.04
CA LEU A 228 1.59 -14.72 9.99
C LEU A 228 0.31 -15.21 9.31
N ALA A 229 -0.66 -14.32 9.13
CA ALA A 229 -1.87 -14.53 8.36
C ALA A 229 -1.94 -13.54 7.20
N ALA A 230 -2.76 -13.86 6.21
CA ALA A 230 -3.15 -12.87 5.21
C ALA A 230 -3.80 -11.67 5.94
N PRO A 231 -3.54 -10.43 5.53
CA PRO A 231 -4.28 -9.30 6.07
C PRO A 231 -5.77 -9.51 5.82
N ASN A 232 -6.58 -9.23 6.84
CA ASN A 232 -8.03 -9.34 6.74
C ASN A 232 -8.53 -8.48 5.56
N PRO A 233 -9.41 -9.02 4.69
CA PRO A 233 -10.06 -8.23 3.64
C PRO A 233 -10.95 -7.12 4.20
#